data_AF-Q31KC0-F1
#
_entry.id   AF-Q31KC0-F1
#
_cell.length_a   1.000
_cell.length_b   1.000
_cell.length_c   1.000
_cell.angle_alpha   90.00
_cell.angle_beta   90.00
_cell.angle_gamma   90.00
#
_symmetry.space_group_name_H-M   'P 1'
#
loop_
_entity.id
_entity.type
_entity.pdbx_description
1 polymer ?
#
loop_
_entity_poly.entity_id
_entity_poly.type
_entity_poly.pdbx_seq_one_letter_code
_entity_poly.pdbx_strand_id
1 'polypeptide(L)'
;MAAAPSSVAPLAARALRLVGLVLVLSVLVDYVASLVGANWSEPRWYVATSSQWIDRGVVPLVGLTFWFSGDWLAQQLDPLSVTQQKLIRAIARILPLVLTVIFILAVPIHLSNAFTSQAQRLEEVQQQVQQQRQALDLQFQGAIAQQKQQLKQLFGTPGLFEQVKASGQIPADQVGELEKLVGKPEAEIDRFVDQRAAEAKQTQEAEIKANQEKQSNLIRREVTGNTIRTSLLGILLVIGYGGISWGILRQSPNHN
;
A
#
# COMPACT_ATOMS: atom_id res chain seq x y z
N MET A 1 24.54 50.73 33.19
CA MET A 1 25.41 49.76 32.51
C MET A 1 24.64 49.17 31.35
N ALA A 2 24.95 49.57 30.12
CA ALA A 2 24.34 48.98 28.93
C ALA A 2 24.95 47.59 28.73
N ALA A 3 24.11 46.55 28.75
CA ALA A 3 24.54 45.20 28.41
C ALA A 3 25.03 45.21 26.95
N ALA A 4 26.26 44.76 26.70
CA ALA A 4 26.77 44.57 25.35
C ALA A 4 25.79 43.67 24.57
N PRO A 5 25.41 44.01 23.32
CA PRO A 5 24.58 43.12 22.52
C PRO A 5 25.32 41.80 22.37
N SER A 6 24.77 40.72 22.93
CA SER A 6 25.40 39.42 22.86
C SER A 6 25.46 38.97 21.40
N SER A 7 26.67 38.74 20.89
CA SER A 7 26.99 38.26 19.53
C SER A 7 26.26 36.96 19.13
N VAL A 8 25.62 36.31 20.09
CA VAL A 8 24.81 35.10 19.97
C VAL A 8 23.50 35.34 19.21
N ALA A 9 22.85 36.50 19.40
CA ALA A 9 21.51 36.73 18.83
C ALA A 9 21.52 36.85 17.28
N PRO A 10 22.46 37.58 16.64
CA PRO A 10 22.57 37.60 15.18
C PRO A 10 22.98 36.26 14.58
N LEU A 11 23.80 35.48 15.29
CA LEU A 11 24.20 34.13 14.87
C LEU A 11 22.99 33.18 14.90
N ALA A 12 22.19 33.23 15.97
CA ALA A 12 20.96 32.44 16.08
C ALA A 12 19.99 32.74 14.93
N ALA A 13 19.76 34.03 14.61
CA ALA A 13 18.89 34.40 13.49
C ALA A 13 19.37 33.83 12.14
N ARG A 14 20.68 33.86 11.88
CA ARG A 14 21.27 33.25 10.67
C ARG A 14 21.14 31.74 10.66
N ALA A 15 21.39 31.09 11.80
CA ALA A 15 21.26 29.64 11.94
C ALA A 15 19.82 29.17 11.68
N LEU A 16 18.81 29.84 12.25
CA LEU A 16 17.40 29.53 12.03
C LEU A 16 17.00 29.63 10.55
N ARG A 17 17.44 30.69 9.87
CA ARG A 17 17.20 30.86 8.42
C ARG A 17 17.84 29.75 7.61
N LEU A 18 19.10 29.42 7.87
CA LEU A 18 19.83 28.39 7.14
C LEU A 18 19.22 27.00 7.35
N VAL A 19 18.94 26.63 8.60
CA VAL A 19 18.30 25.34 8.92
C VAL A 19 16.91 25.27 8.28
N GLY A 20 16.11 26.32 8.41
CA GLY A 20 14.78 26.38 7.78
C GLY A 20 14.84 26.22 6.26
N LEU A 21 15.76 26.92 5.60
CA LEU A 21 15.96 26.82 4.16
C LEU A 21 16.40 25.41 3.73
N VAL A 22 17.35 24.80 4.43
CA VAL A 22 17.83 23.44 4.12
C VAL A 22 16.71 22.41 4.26
N LEU A 23 15.89 22.50 5.31
CA LEU A 23 14.75 21.60 5.53
C LEU A 23 13.69 21.72 4.42
N VAL A 24 13.42 22.93 3.95
CA VAL A 24 12.48 23.17 2.85
C VAL A 24 13.05 22.62 1.55
N LEU A 25 14.29 22.99 1.21
CA LEU A 25 14.91 22.61 -0.06
C LEU A 25 15.10 21.09 -0.19
N SER A 26 15.47 20.40 0.88
CA SER A 26 15.65 18.94 0.84
C SER A 26 14.38 18.21 0.42
N VAL A 27 13.23 18.62 0.97
CA VAL A 27 11.94 17.99 0.66
C VAL A 27 11.45 18.41 -0.73
N LEU A 28 11.70 19.65 -1.16
CA LEU A 28 11.35 20.07 -2.52
C LEU A 28 12.13 19.30 -3.58
N VAL A 29 13.41 18.99 -3.34
CA VAL A 29 14.20 18.13 -4.21
C VAL A 29 13.58 16.74 -4.31
N ASP A 30 13.19 16.14 -3.18
CA ASP A 30 12.51 14.83 -3.16
C ASP A 30 11.19 14.87 -3.95
N TYR A 31 10.40 15.94 -3.81
CA TYR A 31 9.14 16.10 -4.55
C TYR A 31 9.39 16.19 -6.04
N VAL A 32 10.35 17.01 -6.49
CA VAL A 32 10.71 17.12 -7.91
C VAL A 32 11.24 15.79 -8.44
N ALA A 33 12.09 15.09 -7.69
CA ALA A 33 12.62 13.79 -8.07
C ALA A 33 11.50 12.74 -8.28
N SER A 34 10.47 12.75 -7.44
CA SER A 34 9.31 11.85 -7.59
C SER A 34 8.50 12.09 -8.87
N LEU A 35 8.54 13.32 -9.42
CA LEU A 35 7.85 13.67 -10.67
C LEU A 35 8.63 13.25 -11.92
N VAL A 36 9.96 13.21 -11.85
CA VAL A 36 10.81 12.84 -13.01
C VAL A 36 10.68 11.35 -13.33
N GLY A 37 10.50 10.50 -12.32
CA GLY A 37 10.29 9.05 -12.48
C GLY A 37 8.82 8.61 -12.53
N ALA A 38 7.90 9.52 -12.86
CA ALA A 38 6.48 9.30 -12.63
C ALA A 38 5.82 8.32 -13.62
N ASN A 39 5.00 7.41 -13.09
CA ASN A 39 4.15 6.51 -13.87
C ASN A 39 2.68 6.98 -13.78
N TRP A 40 2.33 7.98 -14.58
CA TRP A 40 1.02 8.63 -14.57
C TRP A 40 -0.15 7.74 -15.00
N SER A 41 0.10 6.58 -15.61
CA SER A 41 -0.95 5.63 -15.99
C SER A 41 -1.42 4.72 -14.86
N GLU A 42 -0.67 4.65 -13.75
CA GLU A 42 -0.87 3.65 -12.73
C GLU A 42 -1.45 4.27 -11.43
N PRO A 43 -2.67 3.91 -11.00
CA PRO A 43 -3.25 4.40 -9.75
C PRO A 43 -2.34 4.19 -8.53
N ARG A 44 -1.56 3.10 -8.51
CA ARG A 44 -0.59 2.84 -7.42
C ARG A 44 0.48 3.93 -7.32
N TRP A 45 0.88 4.55 -8.43
CA TRP A 45 1.85 5.64 -8.42
C TRP A 45 1.28 6.88 -7.72
N TYR A 46 0.03 7.25 -8.02
CA TYR A 46 -0.63 8.38 -7.37
C TYR A 46 -0.74 8.15 -5.85
N VAL A 47 -1.14 6.94 -5.44
CA VAL A 47 -1.25 6.58 -4.01
C VAL A 47 0.11 6.67 -3.31
N ALA A 48 1.15 6.05 -3.87
CA ALA A 48 2.49 6.04 -3.28
C ALA A 48 3.09 7.46 -3.19
N THR A 49 2.97 8.24 -4.27
CA THR A 49 3.55 9.59 -4.34
C THR A 49 2.85 10.54 -3.38
N SER A 50 1.50 10.55 -3.38
CA SER A 50 0.74 11.39 -2.45
C SER A 50 0.94 11.00 -0.99
N SER A 51 1.03 9.70 -0.65
CA SER A 51 1.40 9.25 0.69
C SER A 51 2.77 9.77 1.10
N GLN A 52 3.80 9.62 0.25
CA GLN A 52 5.15 10.12 0.53
C GLN A 52 5.17 11.64 0.74
N TRP A 53 4.47 12.38 -0.12
CA TRP A 53 4.41 13.84 -0.03
C TRP A 53 3.75 14.29 1.26
N ILE A 54 2.62 13.68 1.61
CA ILE A 54 1.87 14.00 2.83
C ILE A 54 2.65 13.57 4.08
N ASP A 55 3.23 12.37 4.12
CA ASP A 55 4.00 11.88 5.27
C ASP A 55 5.23 12.78 5.55
N ARG A 56 5.87 13.31 4.50
CA ARG A 56 7.01 14.25 4.63
C ARG A 56 6.60 15.72 4.68
N GLY A 57 5.32 16.05 4.49
CA GLY A 57 4.84 17.42 4.37
C GLY A 57 4.97 18.26 5.64
N VAL A 58 5.21 17.63 6.80
CA VAL A 58 5.51 18.32 8.07
C VAL A 58 6.92 18.94 8.06
N VAL A 59 7.88 18.34 7.35
CA VAL A 59 9.27 18.81 7.35
C VAL A 59 9.41 20.22 6.74
N PRO A 60 8.86 20.53 5.54
CA PRO A 60 8.90 21.90 5.03
C PRO A 60 8.09 22.87 5.91
N LEU A 61 7.06 22.40 6.64
CA LEU A 61 6.26 23.25 7.52
C LEU A 61 7.11 23.74 8.70
N VAL A 62 7.84 22.82 9.35
CA VAL A 62 8.80 23.16 10.40
C VAL A 62 9.92 24.04 9.84
N GLY A 63 10.41 23.74 8.64
CA GLY A 63 11.42 24.55 7.96
C GLY A 63 10.97 25.99 7.72
N LEU A 64 9.73 26.20 7.28
CA LEU A 64 9.13 27.52 7.14
C LEU A 64 8.99 28.25 8.48
N THR A 65 8.60 27.54 9.56
CA THR A 65 8.55 28.13 10.90
C THR A 65 9.93 28.66 11.32
N PHE A 66 10.99 27.86 11.18
CA PHE A 66 12.35 28.32 11.52
C PHE A 66 12.81 29.47 10.63
N TRP A 67 12.51 29.41 9.34
CA TRP A 67 12.85 30.51 8.44
C TRP A 67 12.16 31.80 8.88
N PHE A 68 10.83 31.81 9.08
CA PHE A 68 10.10 33.01 9.49
C PHE A 68 10.51 33.51 10.88
N SER A 69 10.77 32.62 11.84
CA SER A 69 11.29 33.00 13.16
C SER A 69 12.68 33.63 13.07
N GLY A 70 13.57 33.09 12.24
CA GLY A 70 14.89 33.68 11.98
C GLY A 70 14.78 35.04 11.28
N ASP A 71 13.83 35.18 10.35
CA ASP A 71 13.54 36.44 9.68
C ASP A 71 13.02 37.52 10.63
N TRP A 72 12.09 37.16 11.51
CA TRP A 72 11.58 38.04 12.54
C TRP A 72 12.67 38.46 13.53
N LEU A 73 13.49 37.52 14.01
CA LEU A 73 14.57 37.82 14.96
C LEU A 73 15.61 38.76 14.35
N ALA A 74 16.00 38.55 13.09
CA ALA A 74 16.94 39.44 12.41
C ALA A 74 16.36 40.85 12.16
N GLN A 75 15.05 40.99 11.92
CA GLN A 75 14.40 42.30 11.82
C GLN A 75 14.45 43.08 13.13
N GLN A 76 14.34 42.40 14.27
CA GLN A 76 14.45 43.04 15.60
C GLN A 76 15.88 43.48 15.94
N LEU A 77 16.88 42.73 15.45
CA LEU A 77 18.29 42.98 15.75
C LEU A 77 18.93 44.03 14.84
N ASP A 78 18.53 44.09 13.57
CA ASP A 78 19.02 45.07 12.61
C ASP A 78 17.95 45.36 11.52
N PRO A 79 17.11 46.39 11.73
CA PRO A 79 16.05 46.78 10.80
C PRO A 79 16.56 47.20 9.41
N LEU A 80 17.83 47.61 9.29
CA LEU A 80 18.42 48.14 8.05
C LEU A 80 19.05 47.05 7.17
N SER A 81 19.43 45.90 7.75
CA SER A 81 19.96 44.73 7.00
C SER A 81 18.91 44.05 6.10
N VAL A 82 17.65 44.49 6.20
CA VAL A 82 16.46 43.82 5.67
C VAL A 82 16.22 44.12 4.17
N THR A 83 16.99 45.02 3.55
CA THR A 83 16.66 45.60 2.23
C THR A 83 17.14 44.77 1.01
N GLN A 84 18.11 43.87 1.17
CA GLN A 84 18.77 43.20 0.01
C GLN A 84 18.17 41.85 -0.44
N GLN A 85 17.20 41.26 0.26
CA GLN A 85 16.70 39.90 -0.02
C GLN A 85 15.25 39.84 -0.52
N LYS A 86 14.89 40.69 -1.48
CA LYS A 86 13.52 40.79 -2.01
C LYS A 86 13.02 39.47 -2.63
N LEU A 87 13.84 38.81 -3.46
CA LEU A 87 13.46 37.57 -4.14
C LEU A 87 13.24 36.41 -3.15
N ILE A 88 14.18 36.23 -2.21
CA ILE A 88 14.12 35.16 -1.20
C ILE A 88 12.85 35.31 -0.34
N ARG A 89 12.48 36.53 0.04
CA ARG A 89 11.22 36.78 0.76
C ARG A 89 9.98 36.60 -0.10
N ALA A 90 10.04 36.97 -1.38
CA ALA A 90 8.92 36.72 -2.30
C ALA A 90 8.66 35.21 -2.42
N ILE A 91 9.71 34.40 -2.59
CA ILE A 91 9.61 32.94 -2.63
C ILE A 91 9.07 32.40 -1.29
N ALA A 92 9.59 32.88 -0.16
CA ALA A 92 9.12 32.46 1.17
C ALA A 92 7.63 32.74 1.39
N ARG A 93 7.09 33.81 0.79
CA ARG A 93 5.67 34.17 0.88
C ARG A 93 4.78 33.31 -0.02
N ILE A 94 5.26 32.98 -1.23
CA ILE A 94 4.49 32.22 -2.22
C ILE A 94 4.51 30.72 -1.91
N LEU A 95 5.61 30.20 -1.36
CA LEU A 95 5.79 28.78 -1.12
C LEU A 95 4.72 28.13 -0.24
N PRO A 96 4.34 28.65 0.95
CA PRO A 96 3.27 28.06 1.74
C PRO A 96 1.93 28.07 1.00
N LEU A 97 1.65 29.09 0.18
CA LEU A 97 0.43 29.15 -0.63
C LEU A 97 0.41 28.00 -1.66
N VAL A 98 1.53 27.81 -2.36
CA VAL A 98 1.70 26.72 -3.33
C VAL A 98 1.53 25.37 -2.64
N LEU A 99 2.16 25.16 -1.48
CA LEU A 99 2.05 23.92 -0.72
C LEU A 99 0.62 23.67 -0.21
N THR A 100 -0.09 24.72 0.24
CA THR A 100 -1.52 24.60 0.59
C THR A 100 -2.33 24.09 -0.58
N VAL A 101 -2.15 24.67 -1.78
CA VAL A 101 -2.87 24.22 -2.98
C VAL A 101 -2.50 22.78 -3.34
N ILE A 102 -1.22 22.43 -3.29
CA ILE A 102 -0.76 21.06 -3.54
C ILE A 102 -1.43 20.08 -2.60
N PHE A 103 -1.47 20.34 -1.29
CA PHE A 103 -2.08 19.42 -0.32
C PHE A 103 -3.61 19.39 -0.40
N ILE A 104 -4.26 20.51 -0.77
CA ILE A 104 -5.70 20.52 -1.07
C ILE A 104 -6.03 19.58 -2.23
N LEU A 105 -5.20 19.56 -3.27
CA LEU A 105 -5.39 18.68 -4.43
C LEU A 105 -4.93 17.24 -4.15
N ALA A 106 -3.88 17.05 -3.35
CA ALA A 106 -3.32 15.74 -3.06
C ALA A 106 -4.32 14.84 -2.32
N VAL A 107 -5.12 15.39 -1.40
CA VAL A 107 -6.10 14.61 -0.61
C VAL A 107 -7.18 13.94 -1.50
N PRO A 108 -7.95 14.66 -2.33
CA PRO A 108 -8.95 14.03 -3.19
C PRO A 108 -8.32 13.10 -4.25
N ILE A 109 -7.15 13.46 -4.78
CA ILE A 109 -6.41 12.60 -5.73
C ILE A 109 -6.00 11.29 -5.05
N HIS A 110 -5.45 11.35 -3.84
CA HIS A 110 -5.08 10.17 -3.06
C HIS A 110 -6.29 9.28 -2.80
N LEU A 111 -7.38 9.86 -2.31
CA LEU A 111 -8.60 9.14 -1.96
C LEU A 111 -9.18 8.40 -3.16
N SER A 112 -9.34 9.08 -4.30
CA SER A 112 -9.87 8.46 -5.52
C SER A 112 -8.97 7.33 -6.03
N ASN A 113 -7.66 7.55 -6.11
CA ASN A 113 -6.73 6.54 -6.61
C ASN A 113 -6.52 5.37 -5.64
N ALA A 114 -6.67 5.58 -4.34
CA ALA A 114 -6.61 4.52 -3.35
C ALA A 114 -7.72 3.49 -3.54
N PHE A 115 -8.96 3.94 -3.79
CA PHE A 115 -10.08 3.05 -4.07
C PHE A 115 -9.98 2.40 -5.46
N THR A 116 -9.47 3.11 -6.47
CA THR A 116 -9.20 2.50 -7.78
C THR A 116 -8.13 1.41 -7.67
N SER A 117 -7.02 1.68 -6.99
CA SER A 117 -5.94 0.72 -6.73
C SER A 117 -6.45 -0.49 -5.94
N GLN A 118 -7.34 -0.27 -4.97
CA GLN A 118 -8.01 -1.36 -4.24
C GLN A 118 -8.83 -2.25 -5.18
N ALA A 119 -9.64 -1.66 -6.05
CA ALA A 119 -10.46 -2.42 -7.00
C ALA A 119 -9.58 -3.26 -7.93
N GLN A 120 -8.50 -2.69 -8.46
CA GLN A 120 -7.52 -3.40 -9.30
C GLN A 120 -6.87 -4.57 -8.55
N ARG A 121 -6.42 -4.37 -7.30
CA ARG A 121 -5.84 -5.44 -6.49
C ARG A 121 -6.84 -6.56 -6.18
N LEU A 122 -8.11 -6.23 -5.96
CA LEU A 122 -9.15 -7.23 -5.74
C LEU A 122 -9.47 -8.00 -7.03
N GLU A 123 -9.43 -7.34 -8.17
CA GLU A 123 -9.59 -7.97 -9.48
C GLU A 123 -8.43 -8.94 -9.78
N GLU A 124 -7.19 -8.55 -9.50
CA GLU A 124 -6.01 -9.43 -9.62
C GLU A 124 -6.16 -10.70 -8.78
N VAL A 125 -6.61 -10.57 -7.52
CA VAL A 125 -6.89 -11.73 -6.64
C VAL A 125 -7.99 -12.61 -7.23
N GLN A 126 -9.05 -12.01 -7.78
CA GLN A 126 -10.14 -12.76 -8.42
C GLN A 126 -9.66 -13.51 -9.66
N GLN A 127 -8.85 -12.88 -10.51
CA GLN A 127 -8.26 -13.51 -11.70
C GLN A 127 -7.33 -14.66 -11.29
N GLN A 128 -6.49 -14.47 -10.27
CA GLN A 128 -5.62 -15.51 -9.73
C GLN A 128 -6.43 -16.72 -9.22
N VAL A 129 -7.51 -16.49 -8.47
CA VAL A 129 -8.41 -17.54 -7.99
C VAL A 129 -9.06 -18.29 -9.13
N GLN A 130 -9.50 -17.58 -10.17
CA GLN A 130 -10.10 -18.21 -11.35
C GLN A 130 -9.11 -19.13 -12.07
N GLN A 131 -7.86 -18.69 -12.24
CA GLN A 131 -6.80 -19.51 -12.83
C GLN A 131 -6.47 -20.72 -11.96
N GLN A 132 -6.40 -20.55 -10.63
CA GLN A 132 -6.19 -21.66 -9.70
C GLN A 132 -7.30 -22.71 -9.77
N ARG A 133 -8.56 -22.28 -9.82
CA ARG A 133 -9.71 -23.19 -9.96
C ARG A 133 -9.69 -23.95 -11.28
N GLN A 134 -9.32 -23.29 -12.38
CA GLN A 134 -9.21 -23.94 -13.68
C GLN A 134 -8.08 -24.98 -13.70
N ALA A 135 -6.91 -24.64 -13.13
CA ALA A 135 -5.80 -25.57 -12.99
C ALA A 135 -6.16 -26.77 -12.09
N LEU A 136 -6.88 -26.51 -11.00
CA LEU A 136 -7.39 -27.54 -10.10
C LEU A 136 -8.33 -28.51 -10.83
N ASP A 137 -9.27 -28.00 -11.62
CA ASP A 137 -10.22 -28.83 -12.36
C ASP A 137 -9.51 -29.74 -13.37
N LEU A 138 -8.55 -29.21 -14.11
CA LEU A 138 -7.73 -29.99 -15.06
C LEU A 138 -6.90 -31.07 -14.34
N GLN A 139 -6.32 -30.75 -13.18
CA GLN A 139 -5.55 -31.70 -12.37
C GLN A 139 -6.44 -32.84 -11.86
N PHE A 140 -7.64 -32.53 -11.37
CA PHE A 140 -8.59 -33.53 -10.88
C PHE A 140 -9.12 -34.42 -12.00
N GLN A 141 -9.47 -33.87 -13.17
CA GLN A 141 -9.92 -34.67 -14.30
C GLN A 141 -8.89 -35.73 -14.72
N GLY A 142 -7.61 -35.36 -14.79
CA GLY A 142 -6.52 -36.29 -15.11
C GLY A 142 -6.29 -37.33 -14.01
N ALA A 143 -6.25 -36.90 -12.75
CA ALA A 143 -6.01 -37.78 -11.61
C ALA A 143 -7.14 -38.81 -11.41
N ILE A 144 -8.40 -38.40 -11.56
CA ILE A 144 -9.57 -39.29 -11.46
C ILE A 144 -9.51 -40.39 -12.51
N ALA A 145 -9.24 -40.04 -13.78
CA ALA A 145 -9.17 -41.01 -14.87
C ALA A 145 -8.08 -42.06 -14.61
N GLN A 146 -6.90 -41.62 -14.17
CA GLN A 146 -5.78 -42.50 -13.83
C GLN A 146 -6.11 -43.40 -12.63
N GLN A 147 -6.73 -42.84 -11.58
CA GLN A 147 -7.08 -43.59 -10.37
C GLN A 147 -8.17 -44.64 -10.65
N LYS A 148 -9.19 -44.30 -11.45
CA LYS A 148 -10.19 -45.27 -11.90
C LYS A 148 -9.54 -46.45 -12.64
N GLN A 149 -8.62 -46.17 -13.57
CA GLN A 149 -7.91 -47.21 -14.31
C GLN A 149 -7.07 -48.11 -13.39
N GLN A 150 -6.35 -47.53 -12.43
CA GLN A 150 -5.54 -48.28 -11.46
C GLN A 150 -6.39 -49.19 -10.57
N LEU A 151 -7.52 -48.69 -10.05
CA LEU A 151 -8.42 -49.52 -9.22
C LEU A 151 -9.13 -50.60 -10.04
N LYS A 152 -9.54 -50.31 -11.28
CA LYS A 152 -10.08 -51.34 -12.18
C LYS A 152 -9.08 -52.46 -12.46
N GLN A 153 -7.80 -52.14 -12.65
CA GLN A 153 -6.75 -53.16 -12.79
C GLN A 153 -6.53 -53.96 -11.51
N LEU A 154 -6.54 -53.29 -10.36
CA LEU A 154 -6.35 -53.91 -9.04
C LEU A 154 -7.45 -54.93 -8.70
N PHE A 155 -8.72 -54.58 -8.96
CA PHE A 155 -9.87 -55.44 -8.65
C PHE A 155 -10.31 -56.35 -9.80
N GLY A 156 -9.96 -56.03 -11.05
CA GLY A 156 -10.23 -56.86 -12.23
C GLY A 156 -9.27 -58.04 -12.38
N THR A 157 -8.12 -58.02 -11.70
CA THR A 157 -7.15 -59.12 -11.70
C THR A 157 -7.36 -60.03 -10.48
N PRO A 158 -7.75 -61.30 -10.66
CA PRO A 158 -7.99 -62.22 -9.54
C PRO A 158 -6.77 -62.34 -8.61
N GLY A 159 -6.96 -62.13 -7.31
CA GLY A 159 -5.91 -62.28 -6.30
C GLY A 159 -4.89 -61.13 -6.20
N LEU A 160 -4.91 -60.15 -7.11
CA LEU A 160 -3.95 -59.03 -7.11
C LEU A 160 -4.14 -58.13 -5.88
N PHE A 161 -5.38 -57.83 -5.49
CA PHE A 161 -5.66 -57.05 -4.28
C PHE A 161 -5.07 -57.70 -3.01
N GLU A 162 -5.27 -59.01 -2.82
CA GLU A 162 -4.72 -59.74 -1.66
C GLU A 162 -3.19 -59.78 -1.69
N GLN A 163 -2.58 -59.89 -2.87
CA GLN A 163 -1.13 -59.84 -3.04
C GLN A 163 -0.55 -58.46 -2.67
N VAL A 164 -1.17 -57.39 -3.14
CA VAL A 164 -0.74 -56.00 -2.86
C VAL A 164 -0.97 -55.66 -1.38
N LYS A 165 -2.08 -56.11 -0.79
CA LYS A 165 -2.36 -56.01 0.66
C LYS A 165 -1.32 -56.75 1.49
N ALA A 166 -0.98 -58.00 1.13
CA ALA A 166 0.03 -58.80 1.82
C ALA A 166 1.46 -58.23 1.68
N SER A 167 1.74 -57.52 0.58
CA SER A 167 3.03 -56.86 0.36
C SER A 167 3.23 -55.57 1.18
N GLY A 168 2.21 -55.10 1.88
CA GLY A 168 2.27 -53.86 2.68
C GLY A 168 2.31 -52.58 1.85
N GLN A 169 1.97 -52.64 0.56
CA GLN A 169 1.99 -51.48 -0.35
C GLN A 169 0.77 -50.56 -0.19
N ILE A 170 -0.29 -51.01 0.48
CA ILE A 170 -1.49 -50.20 0.75
C ILE A 170 -1.38 -49.61 2.17
N PRO A 171 -1.49 -48.27 2.33
CA PRO A 171 -1.56 -47.64 3.64
C PRO A 171 -2.66 -48.24 4.52
N ALA A 172 -2.37 -48.54 5.79
CA ALA A 172 -3.26 -49.28 6.69
C ALA A 172 -4.62 -48.58 6.93
N ASP A 173 -4.66 -47.25 6.80
CA ASP A 173 -5.86 -46.41 6.85
C ASP A 173 -6.79 -46.58 5.64
N GLN A 174 -6.27 -47.04 4.49
CA GLN A 174 -7.03 -47.17 3.24
C GLN A 174 -7.48 -48.62 2.95
N VAL A 175 -6.84 -49.61 3.59
CA VAL A 175 -7.14 -51.04 3.39
C VAL A 175 -8.62 -51.34 3.66
N GLY A 176 -9.18 -50.85 4.77
CA GLY A 176 -10.56 -51.13 5.16
C GLY A 176 -11.62 -50.48 4.25
N GLU A 177 -11.26 -49.45 3.49
CA GLU A 177 -12.16 -48.82 2.52
C GLU A 177 -12.09 -49.49 1.15
N LEU A 178 -10.87 -49.87 0.72
CA LEU A 178 -10.65 -50.62 -0.51
C LEU A 178 -11.19 -52.06 -0.43
N GLU A 179 -11.16 -52.68 0.75
CA GLU A 179 -11.71 -54.02 0.96
C GLU A 179 -13.23 -54.09 0.71
N LYS A 180 -13.95 -52.97 0.92
CA LYS A 180 -15.40 -52.86 0.62
C LYS A 180 -15.70 -52.91 -0.89
N LEU A 181 -14.70 -52.70 -1.73
CA LEU A 181 -14.81 -52.72 -3.18
C LEU A 181 -14.51 -54.11 -3.78
N VAL A 182 -14.04 -55.06 -2.97
CA VAL A 182 -13.74 -56.43 -3.44
C VAL A 182 -15.02 -57.11 -3.92
N GLY A 183 -14.98 -57.63 -5.15
CA GLY A 183 -16.13 -58.32 -5.77
C GLY A 183 -17.29 -57.40 -6.19
N LYS A 184 -17.11 -56.07 -6.10
CA LYS A 184 -18.12 -55.10 -6.55
C LYS A 184 -18.04 -54.84 -8.06
N PRO A 185 -19.16 -54.48 -8.71
CA PRO A 185 -19.17 -54.12 -10.12
C PRO A 185 -18.40 -52.81 -10.35
N GLU A 186 -17.84 -52.62 -11.56
CA GLU A 186 -17.04 -51.43 -11.91
C GLU A 186 -17.74 -50.10 -11.62
N ALA A 187 -19.07 -50.06 -11.75
CA ALA A 187 -19.86 -48.87 -11.47
C ALA A 187 -19.76 -48.40 -10.00
N GLU A 188 -19.55 -49.31 -9.04
CA GLU A 188 -19.34 -48.96 -7.64
C GLU A 188 -17.91 -48.45 -7.38
N ILE A 189 -16.91 -49.01 -8.08
CA ILE A 189 -15.53 -48.53 -8.05
C ILE A 189 -15.44 -47.10 -8.60
N ASP A 190 -16.09 -46.84 -9.74
CA ASP A 190 -16.13 -45.51 -10.35
C ASP A 190 -16.81 -44.48 -9.43
N ARG A 191 -17.94 -44.86 -8.80
CA ARG A 191 -18.63 -44.01 -7.80
C ARG A 191 -17.76 -43.70 -6.58
N PHE A 192 -17.00 -44.67 -6.08
CA PHE A 192 -16.10 -44.46 -4.93
C PHE A 192 -15.02 -43.43 -5.27
N VAL A 193 -14.38 -43.54 -6.44
CA VAL A 193 -13.38 -42.55 -6.88
C VAL A 193 -14.01 -41.18 -7.08
N ASP A 194 -15.18 -41.10 -7.71
CA ASP A 194 -15.87 -39.83 -7.96
C ASP A 194 -16.27 -39.13 -6.64
N GLN A 195 -16.72 -39.89 -5.63
CA GLN A 195 -17.04 -39.34 -4.31
C GLN A 195 -15.78 -38.80 -3.60
N ARG A 196 -14.70 -39.58 -3.55
CA ARG A 196 -13.42 -39.16 -2.96
C ARG A 196 -12.86 -37.93 -3.63
N ALA A 197 -12.92 -37.91 -4.96
CA ALA A 197 -12.45 -36.78 -5.74
C ALA A 197 -13.32 -35.54 -5.52
N ALA A 198 -14.65 -35.69 -5.41
CA ALA A 198 -15.55 -34.57 -5.09
C ALA A 198 -15.28 -33.99 -3.70
N GLU A 199 -15.08 -34.82 -2.68
CA GLU A 199 -14.74 -34.38 -1.31
C GLU A 199 -13.39 -33.65 -1.27
N ALA A 200 -12.36 -34.21 -1.92
CA ALA A 200 -11.05 -33.59 -2.00
C ALA A 200 -11.09 -32.25 -2.76
N LYS A 201 -11.80 -32.20 -3.90
CA LYS A 201 -12.01 -30.97 -4.67
C LYS A 201 -12.75 -29.91 -3.84
N GLN A 202 -13.82 -30.29 -3.14
CA GLN A 202 -14.58 -29.39 -2.29
C GLN A 202 -13.71 -28.78 -1.17
N THR A 203 -12.82 -29.59 -0.59
CA THR A 203 -11.89 -29.14 0.46
C THR A 203 -10.90 -28.13 -0.10
N GLN A 204 -10.31 -28.41 -1.26
CA GLN A 204 -9.35 -27.51 -1.90
C GLN A 204 -10.00 -26.23 -2.43
N GLU A 205 -11.22 -26.30 -2.94
CA GLU A 205 -12.03 -25.12 -3.29
C GLU A 205 -12.37 -24.26 -2.06
N ALA A 206 -12.68 -24.90 -0.93
CA ALA A 206 -12.92 -24.19 0.33
C ALA A 206 -11.66 -23.47 0.81
N GLU A 207 -10.48 -24.08 0.69
CA GLU A 207 -9.19 -23.44 0.99
C GLU A 207 -8.89 -22.25 0.06
N ILE A 208 -9.11 -22.42 -1.25
CA ILE A 208 -8.94 -21.33 -2.23
C ILE A 208 -9.86 -20.15 -1.87
N LYS A 209 -11.13 -20.44 -1.55
CA LYS A 209 -12.08 -19.41 -1.14
C LYS A 209 -11.68 -18.73 0.17
N ALA A 210 -11.27 -19.49 1.18
CA ALA A 210 -10.81 -18.94 2.45
C ALA A 210 -9.56 -18.04 2.26
N ASN A 211 -8.63 -18.44 1.40
CA ASN A 211 -7.47 -17.64 1.05
C ASN A 211 -7.83 -16.36 0.28
N GLN A 212 -8.78 -16.45 -0.67
CA GLN A 212 -9.32 -15.30 -1.39
C GLN A 212 -9.92 -14.28 -0.42
N GLU A 213 -10.78 -14.72 0.49
CA GLU A 213 -11.44 -13.86 1.47
C GLU A 213 -10.41 -13.21 2.40
N LYS A 214 -9.43 -13.97 2.88
CA LYS A 214 -8.33 -13.47 3.72
C LYS A 214 -7.54 -12.38 3.00
N GLN A 215 -7.09 -12.61 1.76
CA GLN A 215 -6.33 -11.64 0.98
C GLN A 215 -7.17 -10.39 0.67
N SER A 216 -8.43 -10.58 0.26
CA SER A 216 -9.36 -9.48 -0.01
C SER A 216 -9.59 -8.60 1.21
N ASN A 217 -9.76 -9.21 2.38
CA ASN A 217 -9.92 -8.49 3.65
C ASN A 217 -8.65 -7.75 4.06
N LEU A 218 -7.47 -8.33 3.85
CA LEU A 218 -6.19 -7.66 4.08
C LEU A 218 -6.04 -6.43 3.18
N ILE A 219 -6.31 -6.55 1.88
CA ILE A 219 -6.30 -5.43 0.92
C ILE A 219 -7.26 -4.32 1.39
N ARG A 220 -8.49 -4.69 1.76
CA ARG A 220 -9.50 -3.73 2.22
C ARG A 220 -9.08 -3.01 3.49
N ARG A 221 -8.54 -3.74 4.47
CA ARG A 221 -8.10 -3.16 5.74
C ARG A 221 -6.89 -2.26 5.56
N GLU A 222 -5.90 -2.71 4.78
CA GLU A 222 -4.68 -1.95 4.47
C GLU A 222 -5.03 -0.63 3.78
N VAL A 223 -5.81 -0.69 2.68
CA VAL A 223 -6.17 0.51 1.93
C VAL A 223 -6.99 1.46 2.79
N THR A 224 -8.06 1.00 3.43
CA THR A 224 -8.92 1.88 4.24
C THR A 224 -8.13 2.53 5.38
N GLY A 225 -7.33 1.74 6.11
CA GLY A 225 -6.54 2.24 7.24
C GLY A 225 -5.51 3.27 6.82
N ASN A 226 -4.73 2.97 5.77
CA ASN A 226 -3.72 3.89 5.27
C ASN A 226 -4.34 5.16 4.66
N THR A 227 -5.42 5.01 3.89
CA THR A 227 -6.12 6.12 3.23
C THR A 227 -6.68 7.11 4.24
N ILE A 228 -7.30 6.63 5.32
CA ILE A 228 -7.81 7.51 6.40
C ILE A 228 -6.66 8.26 7.06
N ARG A 229 -5.58 7.57 7.43
CA ARG A 229 -4.41 8.18 8.06
C ARG A 229 -3.80 9.26 7.16
N THR A 230 -3.50 8.93 5.91
CA THR A 230 -2.89 9.86 4.95
C THR A 230 -3.82 11.03 4.67
N SER A 231 -5.13 10.82 4.51
CA SER A 231 -6.07 11.94 4.28
C SER A 231 -6.14 12.89 5.48
N LEU A 232 -6.15 12.36 6.71
CA LEU A 232 -6.12 13.17 7.93
C LEU A 232 -4.85 14.00 8.04
N LEU A 233 -3.68 13.38 7.79
CA LEU A 233 -2.41 14.11 7.75
C LEU A 233 -2.41 15.20 6.68
N GLY A 234 -2.94 14.90 5.48
CA GLY A 234 -3.06 15.88 4.40
C GLY A 234 -3.92 17.08 4.81
N ILE A 235 -5.05 16.86 5.48
CA ILE A 235 -5.91 17.93 6.00
C ILE A 235 -5.17 18.77 7.05
N LEU A 236 -4.43 18.14 7.97
CA LEU A 236 -3.62 18.86 8.96
C LEU A 236 -2.56 19.74 8.29
N LEU A 237 -1.94 19.27 7.21
CA LEU A 237 -1.01 20.08 6.42
C LEU A 237 -1.71 21.27 5.75
N VAL A 238 -2.89 21.05 5.16
CA VAL A 238 -3.69 22.14 4.57
C VAL A 238 -3.98 23.22 5.63
N ILE A 239 -4.36 22.83 6.85
CA ILE A 239 -4.57 23.76 7.96
C ILE A 239 -3.27 24.48 8.33
N GLY A 240 -2.17 23.75 8.49
CA GLY A 240 -0.87 24.31 8.86
C GLY A 240 -0.34 25.33 7.86
N TYR A 241 -0.20 24.94 6.59
CA TYR A 241 0.25 25.84 5.53
C TYR A 241 -0.77 26.94 5.22
N GLY A 242 -2.06 26.61 5.29
CA GLY A 242 -3.14 27.58 5.08
C GLY A 242 -3.12 28.70 6.12
N GLY A 243 -2.86 28.36 7.39
CA GLY A 243 -2.69 29.34 8.46
C GLY A 243 -1.50 30.28 8.23
N ILE A 244 -0.36 29.73 7.81
CA ILE A 244 0.82 30.52 7.44
C ILE A 244 0.51 31.45 6.25
N SER A 245 -0.09 30.90 5.19
CA SER A 245 -0.45 31.64 3.97
C SER A 245 -1.42 32.78 4.27
N TRP A 246 -2.44 32.52 5.09
CA TRP A 246 -3.41 33.52 5.53
C TRP A 246 -2.77 34.66 6.33
N GLY A 247 -1.82 34.32 7.22
CA GLY A 247 -1.05 35.32 7.96
C GLY A 247 -0.25 36.24 7.05
N ILE A 248 0.34 35.70 5.99
CA ILE A 248 1.08 36.47 4.97
C ILE A 248 0.14 37.39 4.18
N LEU A 249 -1.01 36.88 3.75
CA LEU A 249 -2.00 37.65 2.97
C LEU A 249 -2.52 38.85 3.76
N ARG A 250 -2.80 38.71 5.06
CA ARG A 250 -3.24 39.83 5.91
C ARG A 250 -2.18 40.91 6.14
N GLN A 251 -0.90 40.54 6.07
CA GLN A 251 0.21 41.48 6.27
C GLN A 251 0.56 42.26 5.00
N SER A 252 -0.01 41.89 3.84
CA SER A 252 0.17 42.63 2.60
C SER A 252 -0.80 43.82 2.63
N PRO A 253 -0.34 45.08 2.79
CA PRO A 253 -1.22 46.23 2.74
C PRO A 253 -1.78 46.34 1.33
N ASN A 254 -3.05 46.72 1.21
CA ASN A 254 -3.64 47.12 -0.05
C ASN A 254 -2.79 48.25 -0.65
N HIS A 255 -1.97 47.92 -1.65
CA HIS A 255 -1.40 48.91 -2.54
C HIS A 255 -2.46 49.21 -3.60
N ASN A 256 -3.34 50.16 -3.27
CA ASN A 256 -3.96 51.04 -4.27
C ASN A 256 -3.07 52.27 -4.42
#